data_AF-X0U2F1-F1
#
_entry.id   AF-X0U2F1-F1
#
_cell.length_a   1.000
_cell.length_b   1.000
_cell.length_c   1.000
_cell.angle_alpha   90.00
_cell.angle_beta   90.00
_cell.angle_gamma   90.00
#
_symmetry.space_group_name_H-M   'P 1'
#
loop_
_entity.id
_entity.type
_entity.pdbx_description
1 polymer ?
#
loop_
_entity_poly.entity_id
_entity_poly.type
_entity_poly.pdbx_seq_one_letter_code
_entity_poly.pdbx_strand_id
1 'polypeptide(L)'
;CHERVQDTYGRLHLVGATASDARDIMIEGPSGVLSTPRPWNKVEYSPTKRKLTWENGAVGLVFSADEPERLRGEQCEAAWSDELAAWRYPEAWSQLQLGLRLGPLPRNVVTTTPRPTKEVKQLAAAPTTHVTRGITYENIFNLAPAFIQEVIRVYEGTRFGRQELYADILDDAPGALWTHEGIQEWRITKKEAPAKYDRFVVAVDPAVSFSSESSETGIMVVGKLKTRAYVIADHTARLKPEQWAKKVCDLSNSYDNALVVAEK
;
A
#
# COMPACT_ATOMS: atom_id res chain seq x y z
N CYS A 1 -13.82 6.91 18.39
CA CYS A 1 -13.10 6.61 19.65
C CYS A 1 -14.01 6.66 20.88
N HIS A 2 -14.69 7.78 21.15
CA HIS A 2 -15.48 7.97 22.40
C HIS A 2 -16.42 6.83 22.80
N GLU A 3 -17.22 6.28 21.87
CA GLU A 3 -18.21 5.24 22.19
C GLU A 3 -17.60 3.92 22.66
N ARG A 4 -16.37 3.59 22.22
CA ARG A 4 -15.70 2.34 22.62
C ARG A 4 -14.94 2.47 23.94
N VAL A 5 -14.59 3.70 24.33
CA VAL A 5 -13.86 4.01 25.58
C VAL A 5 -14.77 3.90 26.80
N GLN A 6 -16.09 4.07 26.64
CA GLN A 6 -17.00 4.11 27.78
C GLN A 6 -17.25 2.75 28.43
N ASP A 7 -17.37 1.67 27.64
CA ASP A 7 -17.84 0.38 28.17
C ASP A 7 -16.90 -0.81 27.90
N THR A 8 -15.87 -0.66 27.06
CA THR A 8 -15.08 -1.83 26.58
C THR A 8 -13.57 -1.72 26.78
N TYR A 9 -13.00 -0.51 26.77
CA TYR A 9 -11.54 -0.35 26.78
C TYR A 9 -11.03 0.63 27.84
N GLY A 10 -10.13 0.16 28.71
CA GLY A 10 -9.52 0.98 29.75
C GLY A 10 -8.21 1.66 29.34
N ARG A 11 -7.45 1.06 28.42
CA ARG A 11 -6.17 1.60 27.91
C ARG A 11 -6.13 1.70 26.39
N LEU A 12 -5.87 2.90 25.89
CA LEU A 12 -5.83 3.21 24.46
C LEU A 12 -4.51 3.86 24.04
N HIS A 13 -4.06 3.58 22.83
CA HIS A 13 -2.98 4.32 22.19
C HIS A 13 -3.50 5.14 21.00
N LEU A 14 -3.14 6.41 20.93
CA LEU A 14 -3.39 7.29 19.79
C LEU A 14 -2.05 7.56 19.12
N VAL A 15 -1.91 7.18 17.86
CA VAL A 15 -0.64 7.25 17.12
C VAL A 15 -0.86 8.05 15.85
N GLY A 16 -0.28 9.25 15.79
CA GLY A 16 -0.22 10.05 14.56
C GLY A 16 1.10 9.84 13.83
N ALA A 17 1.18 10.29 12.58
CA ALA A 17 2.42 10.25 11.80
C ALA A 17 3.56 10.99 12.52
N THR A 18 3.28 12.23 12.95
CA THR A 18 4.16 13.04 13.80
C THR A 18 3.51 13.38 15.14
N ALA A 19 4.30 13.84 16.11
CA ALA A 19 3.78 14.32 17.40
C ALA A 19 2.87 15.55 17.25
N SER A 20 3.16 16.43 16.29
CA SER A 20 2.28 17.56 15.93
C SER A 20 0.98 17.08 15.33
N ASP A 21 1.00 16.15 14.38
CA ASP A 21 -0.24 15.63 13.78
C ASP A 21 -1.13 14.97 14.84
N ALA A 22 -0.52 14.16 15.72
CA ALA A 22 -1.24 13.56 16.82
C ALA A 22 -1.93 14.62 17.69
N ARG A 23 -1.22 15.68 18.10
CA ARG A 23 -1.79 16.74 18.93
C ARG A 23 -2.81 17.59 18.17
N ASP A 24 -2.40 18.20 17.07
CA ASP A 24 -3.12 19.28 16.38
C ASP A 24 -4.31 18.77 15.58
N ILE A 25 -4.28 17.50 15.15
CA ILE A 25 -5.36 16.87 14.37
C ILE A 25 -6.18 15.93 15.26
N MET A 26 -5.55 14.94 15.88
CA MET A 26 -6.28 13.88 16.58
C MET A 26 -6.83 14.34 17.94
N ILE A 27 -6.13 15.22 18.66
CA ILE A 27 -6.51 15.63 20.02
C ILE A 27 -7.28 16.96 19.99
N GLU A 28 -6.63 18.02 19.51
CA GLU A 28 -7.09 19.41 19.59
C GLU A 28 -7.81 19.89 18.32
N GLY A 29 -7.71 19.12 17.23
CA GLY A 29 -8.29 19.48 15.95
C GLY A 29 -9.83 19.59 15.98
N PRO A 30 -10.46 20.15 14.93
CA PRO A 30 -11.92 20.34 14.88
C PRO A 30 -12.73 19.05 15.05
N SER A 31 -12.18 17.94 14.53
CA SER A 31 -12.74 16.58 14.68
C SER A 31 -12.00 15.75 15.74
N GLY A 32 -11.09 16.37 16.49
CA GLY A 32 -10.27 15.73 17.49
C GLY A 32 -11.05 15.33 18.75
N VAL A 33 -10.41 14.56 19.62
CA VAL A 33 -11.02 14.02 20.84
C VAL A 33 -11.60 15.13 21.74
N LEU A 34 -10.91 16.26 21.86
CA LEU A 34 -11.33 17.36 22.74
C LEU A 34 -12.42 18.26 22.14
N SER A 35 -12.56 18.28 20.82
CA SER A 35 -13.58 19.06 20.09
C SER A 35 -14.88 18.28 19.87
N THR A 36 -14.84 16.97 20.08
CA THR A 36 -15.99 16.07 19.98
C THR A 36 -16.43 15.45 21.32
N PRO A 37 -16.39 16.18 22.46
CA PRO A 37 -16.73 15.59 23.75
C PRO A 37 -18.24 15.33 23.81
N ARG A 38 -18.62 14.18 24.35
CA ARG A 38 -20.02 13.94 24.70
C ARG A 38 -20.29 14.51 26.11
N PRO A 39 -21.49 15.05 26.39
CA PRO A 39 -21.81 15.68 27.68
C PRO A 39 -21.52 14.82 28.92
N TRP A 40 -21.54 13.50 28.76
CA TRP A 40 -21.34 12.49 29.79
C TRP A 40 -19.96 11.80 29.72
N ASN A 41 -19.03 12.33 28.94
CA ASN A 41 -17.71 11.74 28.74
C ASN A 41 -16.65 12.82 28.55
N LYS A 42 -16.40 13.61 29.61
CA LYS A 42 -15.34 14.63 29.51
C LYS A 42 -13.97 13.96 29.47
N VAL A 43 -13.07 14.62 28.74
CA VAL A 43 -11.70 14.15 28.52
C VAL A 43 -10.75 15.27 28.93
N GLU A 44 -9.81 14.95 29.80
CA GLU A 44 -8.71 15.83 30.16
C GLU A 44 -7.46 15.43 29.36
N TYR A 45 -6.82 16.39 28.69
CA TYR A 45 -5.55 16.18 28.02
C TYR A 45 -4.41 16.82 28.79
N SER A 46 -3.35 16.05 29.04
CA SER A 46 -2.10 16.51 29.63
C SER A 46 -0.98 16.37 28.60
N PRO A 47 -0.57 17.46 27.90
CA PRO A 47 0.44 17.41 26.86
C PRO A 47 1.79 16.89 27.35
N THR A 48 2.26 17.34 28.51
CA THR A 48 3.54 16.93 29.10
C THR A 48 3.58 15.43 29.41
N LYS A 49 2.43 14.85 29.78
CA LYS A 49 2.29 13.41 30.04
C LYS A 49 1.92 12.62 28.79
N ARG A 50 1.64 13.30 27.67
CA ARG A 50 1.10 12.72 26.42
C ARG A 50 -0.11 11.83 26.71
N LYS A 51 -1.01 12.31 27.58
CA LYS A 51 -2.05 11.47 28.18
C LYS A 51 -3.41 12.14 28.13
N LEU A 52 -4.40 11.41 27.63
CA LEU A 52 -5.82 11.66 27.79
C LEU A 52 -6.36 10.85 28.97
N THR A 53 -7.22 11.46 29.78
CA THR A 53 -7.92 10.79 30.87
C THR A 53 -9.41 11.08 30.73
N TRP A 54 -10.22 10.03 30.65
CA TRP A 54 -11.68 10.14 30.62
C TRP A 54 -12.26 10.09 32.04
N GLU A 55 -13.43 10.69 32.26
CA GLU A 55 -14.12 10.69 33.56
C GLU A 55 -14.40 9.28 34.11
N ASN A 56 -14.55 8.28 33.23
CA ASN A 56 -14.74 6.88 33.61
C ASN A 56 -13.43 6.15 34.04
N GLY A 57 -12.29 6.85 34.04
CA GLY A 57 -10.99 6.31 34.40
C GLY A 57 -10.21 5.68 33.25
N ALA A 58 -10.75 5.62 32.03
CA ALA A 58 -10.00 5.18 30.87
C ALA A 58 -8.84 6.15 30.56
N VAL A 59 -7.75 5.60 30.03
CA VAL A 59 -6.51 6.34 29.75
C VAL A 59 -6.08 6.13 28.31
N GLY A 60 -5.70 7.22 27.66
CA GLY A 60 -5.17 7.24 26.30
C GLY A 60 -3.76 7.80 26.30
N LEU A 61 -2.79 7.06 25.76
CA LEU A 61 -1.43 7.56 25.57
C LEU A 61 -1.22 7.98 24.12
N VAL A 62 -0.54 9.10 23.92
CA VAL A 62 -0.31 9.70 22.60
C VAL A 62 1.13 9.42 22.16
N PHE A 63 1.28 8.86 20.96
CA PHE A 63 2.54 8.49 20.33
C PHE A 63 2.68 9.10 18.94
N SER A 64 3.93 9.14 18.49
CA SER A 64 4.32 9.54 17.15
C SER A 64 4.93 8.33 16.46
N ALA A 65 4.50 8.05 15.23
CA ALA A 65 5.12 7.02 14.40
C ALA A 65 6.58 7.34 14.06
N ASP A 66 6.95 8.63 14.07
CA ASP A 66 8.35 9.08 13.95
C ASP A 66 9.26 8.69 15.12
N GLU A 67 8.73 8.16 16.22
CA GLU A 67 9.51 7.66 17.36
C GLU A 67 9.13 6.20 17.72
N PRO A 68 9.41 5.19 16.86
CA PRO A 68 8.96 3.80 17.04
C PRO A 68 9.34 3.18 18.38
N GLU A 69 10.52 3.51 18.89
CA GLU A 69 11.01 2.97 20.16
C GLU A 69 10.15 3.36 21.36
N ARG A 70 9.39 4.46 21.29
CA ARG A 70 8.46 4.83 22.36
C ARG A 70 7.24 3.93 22.45
N LEU A 71 6.88 3.25 21.36
CA LEU A 71 5.81 2.25 21.35
C LEU A 71 6.28 0.90 21.91
N ARG A 72 7.60 0.66 21.93
CA ARG A 72 8.16 -0.61 22.40
C ARG A 72 7.86 -0.79 23.89
N GLY A 73 7.21 -1.90 24.23
CA GLY A 73 6.91 -2.29 25.61
C GLY A 73 5.61 -1.70 26.17
N GLU A 74 5.06 -0.68 25.52
CA GLU A 74 3.74 -0.13 25.86
C GLU A 74 2.63 -1.07 25.42
N GLN A 75 1.54 -1.09 26.18
CA GLN A 75 0.46 -2.06 25.98
C GLN A 75 -0.91 -1.41 26.09
N CYS A 76 -1.79 -1.76 25.15
CA CYS A 76 -3.14 -1.23 25.08
C CYS A 76 -4.15 -2.30 24.71
N GLU A 77 -5.41 -2.00 24.98
CA GLU A 77 -6.57 -2.79 24.59
C GLU A 77 -7.14 -2.28 23.25
N ALA A 78 -6.97 -0.99 22.97
CA ALA A 78 -7.37 -0.41 21.71
C ALA A 78 -6.35 0.61 21.19
N ALA A 79 -6.33 0.81 19.87
CA ALA A 79 -5.50 1.82 19.25
C ALA A 79 -6.26 2.61 18.18
N TRP A 80 -5.83 3.85 17.96
CA TRP A 80 -6.16 4.64 16.78
C TRP A 80 -4.86 5.04 16.08
N SER A 81 -4.64 4.51 14.89
CA SER A 81 -3.49 4.82 14.02
C SER A 81 -3.93 5.74 12.89
N ASP A 82 -3.56 7.01 12.98
CA ASP A 82 -3.94 8.04 12.02
C ASP A 82 -2.86 8.27 10.95
N GLU A 83 -3.31 8.51 9.72
CA GLU A 83 -2.51 8.64 8.50
C GLU A 83 -1.43 7.55 8.36
N LEU A 84 -1.81 6.28 8.54
CA LEU A 84 -0.89 5.14 8.52
C LEU A 84 0.00 5.10 7.25
N ALA A 85 -0.56 5.47 6.10
CA ALA A 85 0.18 5.54 4.84
C ALA A 85 1.32 6.58 4.83
N ALA A 86 1.28 7.57 5.73
CA ALA A 86 2.28 8.63 5.85
C ALA A 86 3.37 8.31 6.88
N TRP A 87 3.28 7.18 7.59
CA TRP A 87 4.25 6.82 8.62
C TRP A 87 5.62 6.55 7.99
N ARG A 88 6.63 7.29 8.46
CA ARG A 88 7.99 7.22 7.93
C ARG A 88 8.68 5.90 8.28
N TYR A 89 8.40 5.35 9.46
CA TYR A 89 9.05 4.15 10.01
C TYR A 89 8.02 3.03 10.18
N PRO A 90 7.98 2.03 9.28
CA PRO A 90 7.08 0.89 9.36
C PRO A 90 7.20 0.10 10.67
N GLU A 91 8.34 0.19 11.35
CA GLU A 91 8.59 -0.42 12.65
C GLU A 91 7.59 0.07 13.71
N ALA A 92 7.12 1.33 13.63
CA ALA A 92 6.12 1.85 14.56
C ALA A 92 4.83 1.02 14.52
N TRP A 93 4.39 0.62 13.31
CA TRP A 93 3.23 -0.26 13.16
C TRP A 93 3.47 -1.61 13.82
N SER A 94 4.64 -2.20 13.58
CA SER A 94 5.01 -3.50 14.16
C SER A 94 5.06 -3.44 15.69
N GLN A 95 5.66 -2.40 16.28
CA GLN A 95 5.71 -2.21 17.73
C GLN A 95 4.31 -2.01 18.33
N LEU A 96 3.46 -1.22 17.68
CA LEU A 96 2.07 -1.04 18.12
C LEU A 96 1.30 -2.36 18.11
N GLN A 97 1.43 -3.17 17.06
CA GLN A 97 0.75 -4.46 16.97
C GLN A 97 1.21 -5.44 18.06
N LEU A 98 2.50 -5.44 18.42
CA LEU A 98 3.01 -6.23 19.54
C LEU A 98 2.47 -5.78 20.91
N GLY A 99 2.17 -4.48 21.06
CA GLY A 99 1.60 -3.89 22.27
C GLY A 99 0.07 -3.99 22.36
N LEU A 100 -0.63 -4.18 21.24
CA LEU A 100 -2.09 -4.30 21.18
C LEU A 100 -2.54 -5.71 21.58
N ARG A 101 -2.46 -6.01 22.89
CA ARG A 101 -2.60 -7.37 23.42
C ARG A 101 -3.39 -7.47 24.73
N LEU A 102 -3.90 -6.35 25.23
CA LEU A 102 -4.67 -6.34 26.48
C LEU A 102 -6.15 -6.56 26.21
N GLY A 103 -6.83 -7.18 27.18
CA GLY A 103 -8.27 -7.43 27.13
C GLY A 103 -8.65 -8.58 26.19
N PRO A 104 -9.94 -8.99 26.20
CA PRO A 104 -10.41 -10.14 25.44
C PRO A 104 -10.58 -9.85 23.94
N LEU A 105 -10.61 -8.57 23.53
CA LEU A 105 -10.87 -8.18 22.15
C LEU A 105 -10.06 -6.94 21.75
N PRO A 106 -8.74 -7.06 21.56
CA PRO A 106 -7.91 -5.93 21.13
C PRO A 106 -8.34 -5.41 19.76
N ARG A 107 -8.43 -4.08 19.58
CA ARG A 107 -8.85 -3.48 18.30
C ARG A 107 -8.02 -2.26 17.92
N ASN A 108 -7.66 -2.16 16.64
CA ASN A 108 -7.07 -0.94 16.07
C ASN A 108 -8.04 -0.31 15.07
N VAL A 109 -8.22 1.00 15.15
CA VAL A 109 -8.88 1.81 14.13
C VAL A 109 -7.79 2.50 13.32
N VAL A 110 -7.77 2.25 12.02
CA VAL A 110 -6.81 2.88 11.11
C VAL A 110 -7.54 3.88 10.23
N THR A 111 -7.08 5.13 10.22
CA THR A 111 -7.52 6.18 9.31
C THR A 111 -6.35 6.54 8.41
N THR A 112 -6.58 6.63 7.10
CA THR A 112 -5.49 6.89 6.14
C THR A 112 -6.03 7.28 4.77
N THR A 113 -5.25 8.07 4.05
CA THR A 113 -5.34 8.09 2.57
C THR A 113 -4.89 6.75 2.00
N PRO A 114 -5.48 6.25 0.89
CA PRO A 114 -5.24 4.89 0.39
C PRO A 114 -3.96 4.80 -0.46
N ARG A 115 -2.85 5.33 0.04
CA ARG A 115 -1.56 5.10 -0.61
C ARG A 115 -1.23 3.61 -0.50
N PRO A 116 -0.68 2.99 -1.56
CA PRO A 116 -0.44 1.55 -1.65
C PRO A 116 0.81 1.10 -0.87
N THR A 117 0.92 1.46 0.41
CA THR A 117 1.98 0.94 1.28
C THR A 117 1.75 -0.53 1.60
N LYS A 118 2.81 -1.24 1.99
CA LYS A 118 2.73 -2.66 2.32
C LYS A 118 1.71 -2.91 3.43
N GLU A 119 1.71 -2.09 4.47
CA GLU A 119 0.84 -2.19 5.64
C GLU A 119 -0.63 -1.94 5.26
N VAL A 120 -0.90 -0.92 4.44
CA VAL A 120 -2.26 -0.60 3.98
C VAL A 120 -2.82 -1.73 3.11
N LYS A 121 -2.02 -2.27 2.17
CA LYS A 121 -2.44 -3.42 1.35
C LYS A 121 -2.71 -4.66 2.20
N GLN A 122 -1.83 -4.96 3.16
CA GLN A 122 -1.99 -6.11 4.05
C GLN A 122 -3.24 -5.98 4.92
N LEU A 123 -3.48 -4.78 5.50
CA LEU A 123 -4.67 -4.50 6.28
C LEU A 123 -5.95 -4.65 5.44
N ALA A 124 -5.97 -4.06 4.25
CA ALA A 124 -7.14 -4.10 3.37
C ALA A 124 -7.49 -5.53 2.90
N ALA A 125 -6.49 -6.41 2.77
CA ALA A 125 -6.67 -7.80 2.37
C ALA A 125 -6.93 -8.76 3.54
N ALA A 126 -6.67 -8.35 4.79
CA ALA A 126 -6.79 -9.24 5.93
C ALA A 126 -8.26 -9.57 6.25
N PRO A 127 -8.61 -10.85 6.47
CA PRO A 127 -9.99 -11.26 6.78
C PRO A 127 -10.48 -10.74 8.15
N THR A 128 -9.56 -10.28 9.00
CA THR A 128 -9.83 -9.68 10.31
C THR A 128 -10.09 -8.18 10.23
N THR A 129 -9.97 -7.57 9.05
CA THR A 129 -10.17 -6.13 8.86
C THR A 129 -11.55 -5.86 8.26
N HIS A 130 -12.29 -4.96 8.91
CA HIS A 130 -13.46 -4.34 8.28
C HIS A 130 -13.02 -3.04 7.61
N VAL A 131 -13.18 -2.95 6.29
CA VAL A 131 -12.80 -1.77 5.51
C VAL A 131 -14.04 -0.94 5.22
N THR A 132 -14.00 0.33 5.63
CA THR A 132 -14.97 1.35 5.22
C THR A 132 -14.24 2.35 4.34
N ARG A 133 -14.85 2.74 3.22
CA ARG A 133 -14.33 3.74 2.28
C ARG A 133 -15.29 4.92 2.24
N GLY A 134 -14.75 6.12 2.08
CA GLY A 134 -15.53 7.33 1.82
C GLY A 134 -14.95 8.06 0.62
N ILE A 135 -15.80 8.51 -0.29
CA ILE A 135 -15.39 9.27 -1.47
C ILE A 135 -15.67 10.76 -1.26
N THR A 136 -14.89 11.65 -1.88
CA THR A 136 -15.07 13.10 -1.72
C THR A 136 -16.49 13.56 -2.09
N TYR A 137 -17.11 12.90 -3.07
CA TYR A 137 -18.46 13.21 -3.53
C TYR A 137 -19.55 12.94 -2.48
N GLU A 138 -19.31 12.07 -1.49
CA GLU A 138 -20.25 11.83 -0.38
C GLU A 138 -20.29 13.02 0.60
N ASN A 139 -19.21 13.80 0.68
CA ASN A 139 -19.12 14.97 1.53
C ASN A 139 -19.33 16.29 0.77
N ILE A 140 -19.77 16.24 -0.50
CA ILE A 140 -19.73 17.38 -1.43
C ILE A 140 -20.49 18.61 -0.92
N PHE A 141 -21.59 18.42 -0.18
CA PHE A 141 -22.40 19.51 0.37
C PHE A 141 -21.71 20.28 1.50
N ASN A 142 -20.69 19.70 2.15
CA ASN A 142 -19.90 20.35 3.18
C ASN A 142 -18.61 20.97 2.64
N LEU A 143 -18.34 20.83 1.33
CA LEU A 143 -17.14 21.37 0.69
C LEU A 143 -17.41 22.77 0.13
N ALA A 144 -16.40 23.63 0.18
CA ALA A 144 -16.49 24.95 -0.42
C ALA A 144 -16.70 24.84 -1.94
N PRO A 145 -17.57 25.67 -2.56
CA PRO A 145 -17.79 25.63 -4.01
C PRO A 145 -16.52 25.78 -4.85
N ALA A 146 -15.55 26.58 -4.38
CA ALA A 146 -14.24 26.72 -5.03
C ALA A 146 -13.43 25.42 -5.02
N PHE A 147 -13.49 24.64 -3.93
CA PHE A 147 -12.83 23.33 -3.85
C PHE A 147 -13.38 22.36 -4.90
N ILE A 148 -14.70 22.37 -5.12
CA ILE A 148 -15.34 21.54 -6.15
C ILE A 148 -14.86 21.98 -7.55
N GLN A 149 -14.85 23.28 -7.83
CA GLN A 149 -14.50 23.80 -9.15
C GLN A 149 -13.02 23.67 -9.50
N GLU A 150 -12.13 23.75 -8.51
CA GLU A 150 -10.69 23.79 -8.71
C GLU A 150 -10.00 22.45 -8.42
N VAL A 151 -10.43 21.70 -7.41
CA VAL A 151 -9.77 20.45 -7.01
C VAL A 151 -10.43 19.25 -7.69
N ILE A 152 -11.75 19.11 -7.61
CA ILE A 152 -12.44 17.98 -8.24
C ILE A 152 -12.24 18.04 -9.75
N ARG A 153 -12.48 19.19 -10.39
CA ARG A 153 -12.30 19.32 -11.85
C ARG A 153 -10.89 19.00 -12.33
N VAL A 154 -9.85 19.35 -11.57
CA VAL A 154 -8.44 19.15 -11.97
C VAL A 154 -8.02 17.69 -11.80
N TYR A 155 -8.51 17.03 -10.76
CA TYR A 155 -8.08 15.67 -10.42
C TYR A 155 -9.06 14.57 -10.88
N GLU A 156 -10.30 14.91 -11.25
CA GLU A 156 -11.27 13.96 -11.79
C GLU A 156 -10.75 13.28 -13.07
N GLY A 157 -10.94 11.97 -13.15
CA GLY A 157 -10.40 11.14 -14.22
C GLY A 157 -8.88 10.90 -14.15
N THR A 158 -8.15 11.52 -13.21
CA THR A 158 -6.72 11.29 -13.01
C THR A 158 -6.46 10.15 -12.02
N ARG A 159 -5.26 9.55 -12.10
CA ARG A 159 -4.81 8.55 -11.12
C ARG A 159 -4.72 9.13 -9.70
N PHE A 160 -4.23 10.36 -9.56
CA PHE A 160 -4.19 11.04 -8.28
C PHE A 160 -5.60 11.26 -7.72
N GLY A 161 -6.55 11.61 -8.59
CA GLY A 161 -7.97 11.68 -8.22
C GLY A 161 -8.57 10.33 -7.84
N ARG A 162 -8.22 9.20 -8.48
CA ARG A 162 -8.64 7.87 -8.01
C ARG A 162 -8.25 7.62 -6.55
N GLN A 163 -7.05 8.04 -6.14
CA GLN A 163 -6.61 7.91 -4.75
C GLN A 163 -7.30 8.93 -3.82
N GLU A 164 -7.25 10.23 -4.16
CA GLU A 164 -7.67 11.32 -3.26
C GLU A 164 -9.18 11.61 -3.30
N LEU A 165 -9.86 11.34 -4.42
CA LEU A 165 -11.30 11.58 -4.60
C LEU A 165 -12.14 10.31 -4.42
N TYR A 166 -11.64 9.16 -4.87
CA TYR A 166 -12.38 7.89 -4.90
C TYR A 166 -11.91 6.86 -3.85
N ALA A 167 -10.86 7.20 -3.09
CA ALA A 167 -10.27 6.34 -2.07
C ALA A 167 -9.79 4.96 -2.58
N ASP A 168 -9.30 4.90 -3.82
CA ASP A 168 -8.75 3.68 -4.42
C ASP A 168 -7.32 3.40 -3.94
N ILE A 169 -7.03 2.14 -3.56
CA ILE A 169 -5.67 1.65 -3.34
C ILE A 169 -5.11 1.21 -4.69
N LEU A 170 -4.25 2.03 -5.29
CA LEU A 170 -3.72 1.79 -6.63
C LEU A 170 -2.40 1.01 -6.59
N ASP A 171 -2.38 -0.20 -7.12
CA ASP A 171 -1.23 -1.11 -6.97
C ASP A 171 0.03 -0.76 -7.79
N ASP A 172 -0.06 0.11 -8.81
CA ASP A 172 1.01 0.37 -9.79
C ASP A 172 2.01 1.48 -9.39
N ALA A 173 3.31 1.27 -9.65
CA ALA A 173 4.41 2.18 -9.29
C ALA A 173 4.53 3.42 -10.23
N PRO A 174 4.76 4.64 -9.70
CA PRO A 174 4.94 5.85 -10.52
C PRO A 174 6.15 5.74 -11.47
N GLY A 175 5.94 6.02 -12.76
CA GLY A 175 6.99 6.01 -13.78
C GLY A 175 7.29 4.64 -14.41
N ALA A 176 6.51 3.61 -14.07
CA ALA A 176 6.64 2.31 -14.73
C ALA A 176 6.37 2.45 -16.24
N LEU A 177 7.30 1.94 -17.07
CA LEU A 177 7.15 1.89 -18.53
C LEU A 177 5.96 1.01 -18.95
N TRP A 178 5.55 0.08 -18.08
CA TRP A 178 4.41 -0.82 -18.26
C TRP A 178 3.51 -0.76 -17.03
N THR A 179 2.20 -0.60 -17.24
CA THR A 179 1.19 -0.68 -16.19
C THR A 179 0.51 -2.03 -16.23
N HIS A 180 -0.06 -2.47 -15.10
CA HIS A 180 -0.82 -3.72 -15.08
C HIS A 180 -2.03 -3.64 -16.02
N GLU A 181 -2.74 -2.50 -15.99
CA GLU A 181 -3.86 -2.20 -16.89
C GLU A 181 -3.46 -2.33 -18.37
N GLY A 182 -2.33 -1.74 -18.78
CA GLY A 182 -1.83 -1.81 -20.16
C GLY A 182 -1.43 -3.24 -20.58
N ILE A 183 -0.81 -4.01 -19.69
CA ILE A 183 -0.46 -5.41 -19.97
C ILE A 183 -1.73 -6.25 -20.19
N GLN A 184 -2.78 -6.04 -19.39
CA GLN A 184 -4.04 -6.77 -19.57
C GLN A 184 -4.75 -6.35 -20.86
N GLU A 185 -4.76 -5.06 -21.20
CA GLU A 185 -5.35 -4.55 -22.44
C GLU A 185 -4.65 -5.09 -23.69
N TRP A 186 -3.32 -5.23 -23.65
CA TRP A 186 -2.53 -5.71 -24.79
C TRP A 186 -2.38 -7.24 -24.85
N ARG A 187 -2.85 -7.96 -23.83
CA ARG A 187 -2.78 -9.42 -23.80
C ARG A 187 -3.78 -10.00 -24.80
N ILE A 188 -3.26 -10.74 -25.77
CA ILE A 188 -4.05 -11.44 -26.78
C ILE A 188 -4.00 -12.95 -26.56
N THR A 189 -5.06 -13.64 -26.96
CA THR A 189 -5.08 -15.11 -26.97
C THR A 189 -4.24 -15.68 -28.11
N LYS A 190 -3.85 -16.95 -28.00
CA LYS A 190 -3.15 -17.66 -29.10
C LYS A 190 -3.95 -17.68 -30.41
N LYS A 191 -5.28 -17.58 -30.34
CA LYS A 191 -6.17 -17.53 -31.51
C LYS A 191 -6.11 -16.17 -32.22
N GLU A 192 -5.88 -15.09 -31.47
CA GLU A 192 -5.76 -13.72 -31.97
C GLU A 192 -4.33 -13.36 -32.38
N ALA A 193 -3.35 -14.18 -31.99
CA ALA A 193 -1.96 -14.00 -32.36
C ALA A 193 -1.76 -14.04 -33.88
N PRO A 194 -0.88 -13.18 -34.44
CA PRO A 194 -0.54 -13.22 -35.86
C PRO A 194 -0.03 -14.60 -36.31
N ALA A 195 -0.47 -15.05 -37.49
CA ALA A 195 -0.01 -16.31 -38.06
C ALA A 195 1.46 -16.28 -38.52
N LYS A 196 2.02 -15.08 -38.74
CA LYS A 196 3.41 -14.85 -39.20
C LYS A 196 4.00 -13.63 -38.53
N TYR A 197 5.32 -13.65 -38.37
CA TYR A 197 6.15 -12.57 -37.83
C TYR A 197 7.26 -12.25 -38.84
N ASP A 198 7.76 -11.02 -38.83
CA ASP A 198 8.87 -10.59 -39.67
C ASP A 198 10.19 -11.24 -39.22
N ARG A 199 10.32 -11.47 -37.91
CA ARG A 199 11.51 -12.01 -37.25
C ARG A 199 11.19 -12.41 -35.82
N PHE A 200 11.93 -13.40 -35.31
CA PHE A 200 11.97 -13.74 -33.89
C PHE A 200 13.28 -13.26 -33.23
N VAL A 201 13.18 -12.97 -31.93
CA VAL A 201 14.30 -12.63 -31.05
C VAL A 201 14.21 -13.47 -29.79
N VAL A 202 15.33 -14.04 -29.37
CA VAL A 202 15.49 -14.64 -28.04
C VAL A 202 16.31 -13.68 -27.20
N ALA A 203 15.67 -13.06 -26.21
CA ALA A 203 16.35 -12.20 -25.23
C ALA A 203 16.72 -13.04 -24.00
N VAL A 204 17.96 -12.88 -23.52
CA VAL A 204 18.43 -13.53 -22.29
C VAL A 204 19.05 -12.50 -21.34
N ASP A 205 18.63 -12.57 -20.08
CA ASP A 205 19.19 -11.87 -18.93
C ASP A 205 19.75 -12.92 -17.95
N PRO A 206 21.06 -13.22 -18.00
CA PRO A 206 21.65 -14.30 -17.24
C PRO A 206 21.81 -13.95 -15.75
N ALA A 207 21.43 -14.87 -14.87
CA ALA A 207 21.74 -14.74 -13.45
C ALA A 207 23.27 -14.78 -13.20
N VAL A 208 23.77 -13.84 -12.38
CA VAL A 208 25.21 -13.68 -12.07
C VAL A 208 25.71 -14.73 -11.06
N SER A 209 24.83 -15.29 -10.22
CA SER A 209 25.17 -16.30 -9.20
C SER A 209 24.28 -17.53 -9.30
N PHE A 210 24.75 -18.67 -8.79
CA PHE A 210 24.00 -19.94 -8.76
C PHE A 210 23.98 -20.51 -7.34
N SER A 211 22.91 -20.21 -6.59
CA SER A 211 22.61 -20.76 -5.26
C SER A 211 21.10 -20.99 -5.13
N SER A 212 20.63 -21.66 -4.07
CA SER A 212 19.18 -21.81 -3.85
C SER A 212 18.44 -20.47 -3.67
N GLU A 213 19.19 -19.39 -3.41
CA GLU A 213 18.72 -18.01 -3.28
C GLU A 213 19.02 -17.16 -4.52
N SER A 214 19.64 -17.71 -5.57
CA SER A 214 19.99 -16.93 -6.75
C SER A 214 18.77 -16.57 -7.61
N SER A 215 18.88 -15.41 -8.28
CA SER A 215 17.91 -14.96 -9.28
C SER A 215 17.74 -15.98 -10.40
N GLU A 216 16.58 -15.95 -11.05
CA GLU A 216 16.33 -16.74 -12.25
C GLU A 216 17.05 -16.12 -13.46
N THR A 217 17.38 -16.94 -14.45
CA THR A 217 17.81 -16.45 -15.76
C THR A 217 16.56 -16.14 -16.59
N GLY A 218 16.35 -14.87 -16.92
CA GLY A 218 15.24 -14.42 -17.75
C GLY A 218 15.47 -14.83 -19.20
N ILE A 219 14.52 -15.55 -19.81
CA ILE A 219 14.61 -15.95 -21.23
C ILE A 219 13.26 -15.71 -21.90
N MET A 220 13.21 -14.80 -22.87
CA MET A 220 11.98 -14.43 -23.58
C MET A 220 12.10 -14.68 -25.08
N VAL A 221 11.06 -15.24 -25.68
CA VAL A 221 10.89 -15.31 -27.14
C VAL A 221 9.92 -14.21 -27.57
N VAL A 222 10.39 -13.33 -28.45
CA VAL A 222 9.62 -12.18 -28.94
C VAL A 222 9.53 -12.22 -30.47
N GLY A 223 8.31 -12.13 -30.99
CA GLY A 223 8.05 -11.98 -32.43
C GLY A 223 7.84 -10.51 -32.78
N LYS A 224 8.52 -10.02 -33.82
CA LYS A 224 8.29 -8.68 -34.37
C LYS A 224 7.35 -8.78 -35.57
N LEU A 225 6.36 -7.88 -35.65
CA LEU A 225 5.54 -7.69 -36.83
C LEU A 225 5.30 -6.19 -37.05
N LYS A 226 5.81 -5.66 -38.16
CA LYS A 226 5.81 -4.22 -38.47
C LYS A 226 6.45 -3.42 -37.33
N THR A 227 5.68 -2.58 -36.65
CA THR A 227 6.11 -1.73 -35.53
C THR A 227 5.78 -2.33 -34.16
N ARG A 228 5.19 -3.53 -34.11
CA ARG A 228 4.76 -4.19 -32.87
C ARG A 228 5.68 -5.36 -32.52
N ALA A 229 5.85 -5.58 -31.21
CA ALA A 229 6.52 -6.74 -30.64
C ALA A 229 5.49 -7.56 -29.85
N TYR A 230 5.59 -8.88 -29.94
CA TYR A 230 4.71 -9.83 -29.25
C TYR A 230 5.57 -10.76 -28.42
N VAL A 231 5.33 -10.81 -27.11
CA VAL A 231 5.95 -11.82 -26.25
C VAL A 231 5.22 -13.14 -26.50
N ILE A 232 5.95 -14.12 -27.01
CA ILE A 232 5.40 -15.41 -27.46
C ILE A 232 5.52 -16.46 -26.37
N ALA A 233 6.68 -16.50 -25.71
CA ALA A 233 6.95 -17.47 -24.67
C ALA A 233 7.92 -16.91 -23.63
N ASP A 234 7.64 -17.23 -22.38
CA ASP A 234 8.50 -17.02 -21.22
C ASP A 234 9.14 -18.37 -20.86
N HIS A 235 10.48 -18.40 -20.90
CA HIS A 235 11.31 -19.55 -20.59
C HIS A 235 12.23 -19.30 -19.40
N THR A 236 11.91 -18.30 -18.57
CA THR A 236 12.62 -17.97 -17.33
C THR A 236 12.76 -19.20 -16.45
N ALA A 237 13.98 -19.44 -15.98
CA ALA A 237 14.28 -20.59 -15.15
C ALA A 237 15.60 -20.41 -14.40
N ARG A 238 15.75 -21.13 -13.29
CA ARG A 238 17.04 -21.28 -12.60
C ARG A 238 17.89 -22.32 -13.33
N LEU A 239 18.91 -21.85 -14.04
CA LEU A 239 19.75 -22.68 -14.90
C LEU A 239 21.21 -22.32 -14.70
N LYS A 240 22.09 -23.34 -14.74
CA LYS A 240 23.53 -23.10 -14.81
C LYS A 240 23.90 -22.44 -16.14
N PRO A 241 25.07 -21.77 -16.23
CA PRO A 241 25.55 -21.12 -17.46
C PRO A 241 25.40 -21.95 -18.74
N GLU A 242 25.89 -23.19 -18.71
CA GLU A 242 25.82 -24.12 -19.84
C GLU A 242 24.39 -24.50 -20.21
N GLN A 243 23.50 -24.58 -19.21
CA GLN A 243 22.11 -25.01 -19.41
C GLN A 243 21.27 -23.91 -20.04
N TRP A 244 21.38 -22.67 -19.56
CA TRP A 244 20.65 -21.57 -20.21
C TRP A 244 21.24 -21.25 -21.57
N ALA A 245 22.57 -21.33 -21.76
CA ALA A 245 23.19 -21.12 -23.07
C ALA A 245 22.68 -22.14 -24.10
N LYS A 246 22.64 -23.43 -23.71
CA LYS A 246 22.03 -24.48 -24.54
C LYS A 246 20.55 -24.19 -24.84
N LYS A 247 19.77 -23.81 -23.83
CA LYS A 247 18.35 -23.50 -23.99
C LYS A 247 18.12 -22.34 -24.96
N VAL A 248 18.93 -21.29 -24.89
CA VAL A 248 18.87 -20.15 -25.81
C VAL A 248 19.16 -20.58 -27.25
N CYS A 249 20.18 -21.41 -27.47
CA CYS A 249 20.48 -21.97 -28.81
C CYS A 249 19.33 -22.84 -29.33
N ASP A 250 18.79 -23.73 -28.50
CA ASP A 250 17.68 -24.62 -28.88
C ASP A 250 16.42 -23.80 -29.23
N LEU A 251 16.13 -22.73 -28.48
CA LEU A 251 15.04 -21.80 -28.79
C LEU A 251 15.30 -21.02 -30.08
N SER A 252 16.52 -20.52 -30.30
CA SER A 252 16.87 -19.82 -31.55
C SER A 252 16.58 -20.69 -32.78
N ASN A 253 17.04 -21.94 -32.76
CA ASN A 253 16.80 -22.91 -33.84
C ASN A 253 15.31 -23.22 -34.03
N SER A 254 14.54 -23.30 -32.93
CA SER A 254 13.11 -23.60 -32.97
C SER A 254 12.24 -22.46 -33.52
N TYR A 255 12.75 -21.23 -33.48
CA TYR A 255 12.04 -20.02 -33.91
C TYR A 255 12.75 -19.35 -35.11
N ASP A 256 12.93 -20.12 -36.19
CA ASP A 256 13.47 -19.63 -37.48
C ASP A 256 14.84 -18.94 -37.36
N ASN A 257 15.78 -19.59 -36.66
CA ASN A 257 17.11 -19.06 -36.38
C ASN A 257 17.06 -17.65 -35.76
N ALA A 258 16.22 -17.50 -34.73
CA ALA A 258 15.98 -16.22 -34.07
C ALA A 258 17.28 -15.56 -33.61
N LEU A 259 17.35 -14.23 -33.77
CA LEU A 259 18.51 -13.48 -33.28
C LEU A 259 18.54 -13.47 -31.76
N VAL A 260 19.72 -13.74 -31.20
CA VAL A 260 19.92 -13.77 -29.74
C VAL A 260 20.44 -12.41 -29.28
N VAL A 261 19.81 -11.87 -28.24
CA VAL A 261 20.24 -10.64 -27.55
C VAL A 261 20.52 -11.00 -26.10
N ALA A 262 21.71 -10.67 -25.62
CA ALA A 262 22.12 -10.89 -24.25
C ALA A 262 22.65 -9.58 -23.65
N GLU A 263 22.48 -9.40 -22.35
CA GLU A 263 23.16 -8.33 -21.61
C GLU A 263 24.67 -8.56 -21.59
N LYS A 264 25.44 -7.47 -21.53
CA LYS A 264 26.91 -7.48 -21.61
C LYS A 264 27.57 -7.78 -20.29
#